data_AF-A0A2K4ZPY3-F1
#
_entry.id   AF-A0A2K4ZPY3-F1
#
_cell.length_a   1.000
_cell.length_b   1.000
_cell.length_c   1.000
_cell.angle_alpha   90.00
_cell.angle_beta   90.00
_cell.angle_gamma   90.00
#
_symmetry.space_group_name_H-M   'P 1'
#
loop_
_entity.id
_entity.type
_entity.pdbx_description
1 polymer ?
#
loop_
_entity_poly.entity_id
_entity_poly.type
_entity_poly.pdbx_seq_one_letter_code
_entity_poly.pdbx_strand_id
1 'polypeptide(L)'
;MPKYAELPAFREQNYITEADGDMLRREARALALRRIEESARTEDDFQKVIEWWDKLDENRERRERDHETGRSTVPLEWGADELYLSDRPSYDIVLRRLLLAGDFLDLIFDSPETIHELVTDADLSKILEELKPHLKNMLYYLFLRDYSAVEYADSIGQTDRNIRGIRETALKRIRKLYGDVLTYRKENSLSMTLDEKYFLENGVRKKKI
;
A
#
# COMPACT_ATOMS: atom_id res chain seq x y z
N MET A 1 -7.31 -31.23 -12.45
CA MET A 1 -8.41 -32.18 -12.16
C MET A 1 -9.34 -31.57 -11.12
N PRO A 2 -10.66 -31.81 -11.20
CA PRO A 2 -11.59 -31.35 -10.18
C PRO A 2 -11.28 -31.99 -8.82
N LYS A 3 -11.46 -31.24 -7.74
CA LYS A 3 -11.15 -31.67 -6.37
C LYS A 3 -12.07 -32.84 -5.99
N TYR A 4 -11.48 -33.96 -5.56
CA TYR A 4 -12.16 -35.19 -5.16
C TYR A 4 -12.82 -36.00 -6.29
N ALA A 5 -12.24 -35.97 -7.50
CA ALA A 5 -12.72 -36.72 -8.66
C ALA A 5 -12.70 -38.26 -8.45
N GLU A 6 -11.95 -38.73 -7.46
CA GLU A 6 -11.79 -40.14 -7.09
C GLU A 6 -12.90 -40.70 -6.19
N LEU A 7 -13.68 -39.84 -5.51
CA LEU A 7 -14.73 -40.29 -4.59
C LEU A 7 -15.83 -41.14 -5.26
N PRO A 8 -16.29 -40.86 -6.50
CA PRO A 8 -17.21 -41.74 -7.21
C PRO A 8 -16.64 -43.14 -7.43
N ALA A 9 -15.38 -43.26 -7.84
CA ALA A 9 -14.73 -44.56 -8.05
C ALA A 9 -14.61 -45.36 -6.73
N PHE A 10 -14.33 -44.69 -5.61
CA PHE A 10 -14.33 -45.35 -4.29
C PHE A 10 -15.71 -45.83 -3.84
N ARG A 11 -16.80 -45.17 -4.28
CA ARG A 11 -18.16 -45.62 -4.02
C ARG A 11 -18.53 -46.83 -4.88
N GLU A 12 -18.16 -46.83 -6.15
CA GLU A 12 -18.38 -47.97 -7.06
C GLU A 12 -17.65 -49.24 -6.59
N GLN A 13 -16.49 -49.08 -5.96
CA GLN A 13 -15.69 -50.17 -5.41
C GLN A 13 -16.04 -50.52 -3.95
N ASN A 14 -17.13 -49.96 -3.40
CA ASN A 14 -17.62 -50.18 -2.03
C ASN A 14 -16.63 -49.79 -0.91
N TYR A 15 -15.63 -48.96 -1.20
CA TYR A 15 -14.72 -48.43 -0.18
C TYR A 15 -15.33 -47.28 0.63
N ILE A 16 -16.37 -46.62 0.09
CA ILE A 16 -17.19 -45.62 0.77
C ILE A 16 -18.64 -46.06 0.67
N THR A 17 -19.32 -46.22 1.80
CA THR A 17 -20.71 -46.70 1.87
C THR A 17 -21.66 -45.58 2.28
N GLU A 18 -22.97 -45.80 2.12
CA GLU A 18 -24.00 -44.84 2.55
C GLU A 18 -23.97 -44.58 4.07
N ALA A 19 -23.50 -45.55 4.86
CA ALA A 19 -23.30 -45.40 6.31
C ALA A 19 -22.18 -44.41 6.67
N ASP A 20 -21.25 -44.13 5.74
CA ASP A 20 -20.17 -43.15 5.89
C ASP A 20 -20.61 -41.73 5.43
N GLY A 21 -21.91 -41.54 5.16
CA GLY A 21 -22.47 -40.38 4.45
C GLY A 21 -22.32 -39.01 5.14
N ASP A 22 -22.03 -38.99 6.44
CA ASP A 22 -21.87 -37.75 7.22
C ASP A 22 -20.41 -37.25 7.28
N MET A 23 -19.46 -37.97 6.67
CA MET A 23 -18.04 -37.61 6.71
C MET A 23 -17.69 -36.46 5.77
N LEU A 24 -16.76 -35.59 6.19
CA LEU A 24 -16.17 -34.61 5.27
C LEU A 24 -15.46 -35.34 4.12
N ARG A 25 -15.47 -34.76 2.91
CA ARG A 25 -14.85 -35.37 1.71
C ARG A 25 -13.39 -35.79 1.90
N ARG A 26 -12.64 -35.09 2.75
CA ARG A 26 -11.25 -35.43 3.12
C ARG A 26 -11.15 -36.69 3.99
N GLU A 27 -12.09 -36.85 4.91
CA GLU A 27 -12.15 -37.99 5.84
C GLU A 27 -12.62 -39.23 5.11
N ALA A 28 -13.63 -39.11 4.25
CA ALA A 28 -14.08 -40.19 3.37
C ALA A 28 -12.96 -40.70 2.45
N ARG A 29 -12.12 -39.79 1.91
CA ARG A 29 -10.94 -40.16 1.11
C ARG A 29 -9.88 -40.91 1.93
N ALA A 30 -9.56 -40.42 3.13
CA ALA A 30 -8.58 -41.07 4.00
C ALA A 30 -9.05 -42.47 4.44
N LEU A 31 -10.35 -42.62 4.74
CA LEU A 31 -10.96 -43.89 5.09
C LEU A 31 -10.93 -44.88 3.92
N ALA A 32 -11.25 -44.42 2.70
CA ALA A 32 -11.20 -45.26 1.51
C ALA A 32 -9.79 -45.80 1.23
N LEU A 33 -8.77 -44.94 1.30
CA LEU A 33 -7.36 -45.34 1.13
C LEU A 33 -6.94 -46.36 2.18
N ARG A 34 -7.31 -46.14 3.44
CA ARG A 34 -7.05 -47.09 4.52
C ARG A 34 -7.74 -48.45 4.28
N ARG A 35 -8.98 -48.46 3.79
CA ARG A 35 -9.68 -49.71 3.45
C ARG A 35 -9.05 -50.43 2.26
N ILE A 36 -8.52 -49.69 1.28
CA ILE A 36 -7.77 -50.25 0.14
C ILE A 36 -6.49 -50.94 0.65
N GLU A 37 -5.75 -50.31 1.56
CA GLU A 37 -4.58 -50.91 2.21
C GLU A 37 -4.95 -52.14 3.05
N GLU A 38 -5.99 -52.03 3.88
CA GLU A 38 -6.42 -53.09 4.78
C GLU A 38 -7.02 -54.30 4.03
N SER A 39 -7.51 -54.11 2.81
CA SER A 39 -8.08 -55.18 1.97
C SER A 39 -7.08 -55.81 1.00
N ALA A 40 -5.88 -55.26 0.85
CA ALA A 40 -4.86 -55.81 -0.06
C ALA A 40 -4.39 -57.19 0.41
N ARG A 41 -4.54 -58.21 -0.44
CA ARG A 41 -4.15 -59.60 -0.12
C ARG A 41 -3.32 -60.26 -1.23
N THR A 42 -3.34 -59.69 -2.43
CA THR A 42 -2.60 -60.20 -3.60
C THR A 42 -1.58 -59.17 -4.08
N GLU A 43 -0.60 -59.63 -4.86
CA GLU A 43 0.43 -58.76 -5.47
C GLU A 43 -0.22 -57.64 -6.33
N ASP A 44 -1.27 -57.98 -7.07
CA ASP A 44 -2.06 -57.02 -7.85
C ASP A 44 -2.76 -55.96 -6.97
N ASP A 45 -3.19 -56.33 -5.76
CA ASP A 45 -3.81 -55.37 -4.83
C ASP A 45 -2.77 -54.41 -4.25
N PHE A 46 -1.58 -54.92 -3.92
CA PHE A 46 -0.48 -54.09 -3.45
C PHE A 46 0.00 -53.13 -4.55
N GLN A 47 0.00 -53.56 -5.81
CA GLN A 47 0.31 -52.68 -6.94
C GLN A 47 -0.67 -51.50 -7.03
N LYS A 48 -1.98 -51.75 -6.84
CA LYS A 48 -3.00 -50.69 -6.80
C LYS A 48 -2.82 -49.74 -5.61
N VAL A 49 -2.43 -50.27 -4.44
CA VAL A 49 -2.10 -49.44 -3.28
C VAL A 49 -0.94 -48.50 -3.61
N ILE A 50 0.14 -49.02 -4.20
CA ILE A 50 1.31 -48.24 -4.61
C ILE A 50 0.91 -47.14 -5.60
N GLU A 51 0.11 -47.45 -6.63
CA GLU A 51 -0.38 -46.44 -7.58
C GLU A 51 -1.18 -45.30 -6.92
N TRP A 52 -1.92 -45.59 -5.84
CA TRP A 52 -2.64 -44.56 -5.08
C TRP A 52 -1.69 -43.69 -4.24
N TRP A 53 -0.66 -44.29 -3.66
CA TRP A 53 0.38 -43.57 -2.91
C TRP A 53 1.22 -42.69 -3.83
N ASP A 54 1.64 -43.19 -4.99
CA ASP A 54 2.37 -42.40 -6.00
C ASP A 54 1.55 -41.19 -6.45
N LYS A 55 0.26 -41.37 -6.72
CA LYS A 55 -0.65 -40.25 -7.04
C LYS A 55 -0.82 -39.23 -5.90
N LEU A 56 -0.76 -39.68 -4.63
CA LEU A 56 -0.82 -38.79 -3.48
C LEU A 56 0.49 -38.02 -3.31
N ASP A 57 1.61 -38.68 -3.54
CA ASP A 57 2.93 -38.11 -3.46
C ASP A 57 3.18 -37.11 -4.59
N GLU A 58 2.84 -37.44 -5.84
CA GLU A 58 2.83 -36.48 -6.96
C GLU A 58 1.98 -35.23 -6.66
N ASN A 59 0.84 -35.40 -5.98
CA ASN A 59 -0.01 -34.28 -5.55
C ASN A 59 0.56 -33.50 -4.36
N ARG A 60 1.37 -34.14 -3.52
CA ARG A 60 2.12 -33.48 -2.45
C ARG A 60 3.28 -32.70 -3.06
N GLU A 61 4.10 -33.31 -3.88
CA GLU A 61 5.20 -32.67 -4.61
C GLU A 61 4.70 -31.54 -5.50
N ARG A 62 3.55 -31.68 -6.19
CA ARG A 62 2.97 -30.57 -6.95
C ARG A 62 2.55 -29.42 -6.04
N ARG A 63 1.94 -29.69 -4.88
CA ARG A 63 1.59 -28.63 -3.92
C ARG A 63 2.83 -27.97 -3.36
N GLU A 64 3.85 -28.74 -3.01
CA GLU A 64 5.14 -28.24 -2.54
C GLU A 64 5.81 -27.40 -3.63
N ARG A 65 5.86 -27.87 -4.88
CA ARG A 65 6.33 -27.09 -6.03
C ARG A 65 5.49 -25.86 -6.33
N ASP A 66 4.17 -25.89 -6.17
CA ASP A 66 3.32 -24.70 -6.32
C ASP A 66 3.65 -23.67 -5.21
N HIS A 67 4.02 -24.13 -4.01
CA HIS A 67 4.53 -23.30 -2.92
C HIS A 67 6.00 -22.87 -3.10
N GLU A 68 6.80 -23.61 -3.86
CA GLU A 68 8.16 -23.24 -4.28
C GLU A 68 8.16 -22.29 -5.48
N THR A 69 7.19 -22.41 -6.39
CA THR A 69 6.99 -21.52 -7.54
C THR A 69 6.54 -20.12 -7.11
N GLY A 70 6.08 -19.98 -5.86
CA GLY A 70 5.86 -18.69 -5.19
C GLY A 70 7.09 -18.11 -4.48
N ARG A 71 8.24 -18.81 -4.47
CA ARG A 71 9.51 -18.29 -3.96
C ARG A 71 10.46 -18.05 -5.14
N SER A 72 10.41 -16.82 -5.65
CA SER A 72 11.47 -16.24 -6.48
C SER A 72 12.87 -16.58 -5.91
N THR A 73 13.82 -16.90 -6.79
CA THR A 73 15.23 -17.13 -6.45
C THR A 73 15.93 -15.89 -5.87
N VAL A 74 15.28 -14.73 -5.90
CA VAL A 74 15.61 -13.56 -5.09
C VAL A 74 14.53 -13.44 -4.01
N PRO A 75 14.86 -13.50 -2.71
CA PRO A 75 13.89 -13.66 -1.63
C PRO A 75 12.71 -12.67 -1.56
N LEU A 76 12.74 -11.52 -2.24
CA LEU A 76 11.66 -10.52 -2.28
C LEU A 76 11.83 -9.68 -3.55
N GLU A 77 10.92 -9.74 -4.53
CA GLU A 77 10.89 -8.85 -5.72
C GLU A 77 11.81 -9.24 -6.90
N TRP A 78 11.22 -9.87 -7.92
CA TRP A 78 11.67 -9.64 -9.30
C TRP A 78 10.45 -9.73 -10.22
N GLY A 79 9.87 -8.58 -10.56
CA GLY A 79 8.61 -8.46 -11.31
C GLY A 79 7.44 -7.79 -10.56
N ALA A 80 7.66 -7.27 -9.35
CA ALA A 80 6.69 -6.37 -8.69
C ALA A 80 6.79 -4.92 -9.22
N ASP A 81 7.25 -4.75 -10.46
CA ASP A 81 7.14 -3.49 -11.17
C ASP A 81 5.77 -3.45 -11.86
N GLU A 82 4.75 -3.27 -11.04
CA GLU A 82 3.79 -2.24 -11.38
C GLU A 82 3.90 -1.24 -10.25
N LEU A 83 4.72 -0.22 -10.48
CA LEU A 83 4.73 1.03 -9.75
C LEU A 83 3.28 1.54 -9.65
N TYR A 84 2.51 1.04 -8.69
CA TYR A 84 1.08 1.32 -8.56
C TYR A 84 0.98 2.82 -8.31
N LEU A 85 0.63 3.56 -9.37
CA LEU A 85 0.43 4.98 -9.35
C LEU A 85 -0.90 5.19 -8.67
N SER A 86 -0.89 5.36 -7.35
CA SER A 86 -2.03 5.99 -6.71
C SER A 86 -2.21 7.38 -7.35
N ASP A 87 -3.46 7.80 -7.57
CA ASP A 87 -3.76 9.16 -8.05
C ASP A 87 -3.19 10.26 -7.12
N ARG A 88 -2.76 9.88 -5.92
CA ARG A 88 -2.01 10.69 -4.95
C ARG A 88 -0.89 9.85 -4.33
N PRO A 89 0.34 9.87 -4.86
CA PRO A 89 1.46 9.19 -4.23
C PRO A 89 1.75 9.83 -2.86
N SER A 90 2.09 9.02 -1.86
CA SER A 90 2.64 9.56 -0.61
C SER A 90 3.96 10.26 -0.91
N TYR A 91 4.31 11.25 -0.09
CA TYR A 91 5.57 11.99 -0.26
C TYR A 91 6.80 11.07 -0.21
N ASP A 92 6.80 10.02 0.61
CA ASP A 92 7.88 9.03 0.65
C ASP A 92 8.06 8.29 -0.69
N ILE A 93 6.97 8.04 -1.43
CA ILE A 93 7.04 7.47 -2.79
C ILE A 93 7.67 8.48 -3.75
N VAL A 94 7.35 9.77 -3.62
CA VAL A 94 7.96 10.83 -4.43
C VAL A 94 9.46 10.91 -4.18
N LEU A 95 9.89 10.96 -2.92
CA LEU A 95 11.31 10.99 -2.56
C LEU A 95 12.07 9.76 -3.08
N ARG A 96 11.47 8.56 -2.97
CA ARG A 96 12.08 7.33 -3.52
C ARG A 96 12.25 7.42 -5.05
N ARG A 97 11.31 8.04 -5.76
CA ARG A 97 11.43 8.23 -7.21
C ARG A 97 12.54 9.21 -7.56
N LEU A 98 12.63 10.33 -6.85
CA LEU A 98 13.69 11.31 -7.05
C LEU A 98 15.07 10.67 -6.81
N LEU A 99 15.20 9.91 -5.73
CA LEU A 99 16.41 9.14 -5.43
C LEU A 99 16.81 8.19 -6.57
N LEU A 100 15.86 7.43 -7.14
CA LEU A 100 16.11 6.52 -8.26
C LEU A 100 16.44 7.27 -9.56
N ALA A 101 15.87 8.45 -9.76
CA ALA A 101 16.17 9.33 -10.90
C ALA A 101 17.52 10.05 -10.77
N GLY A 102 18.17 9.97 -9.59
CA GLY A 102 19.40 10.72 -9.30
C GLY A 102 19.17 12.20 -9.02
N ASP A 103 17.93 12.59 -8.72
CA ASP A 103 17.60 13.94 -8.25
C ASP A 103 17.53 13.93 -6.72
N PHE A 104 18.46 14.65 -6.08
CA PHE A 104 18.65 14.59 -4.64
C PHE A 104 18.24 15.87 -3.93
N LEU A 105 17.84 16.93 -4.65
CA LEU A 105 17.63 18.25 -4.03
C LEU A 105 16.56 18.18 -2.94
N ASP A 106 15.39 17.64 -3.25
CA ASP A 106 14.29 17.53 -2.29
C ASP A 106 14.67 16.62 -1.10
N LEU A 107 15.51 15.61 -1.33
CA LEU A 107 15.99 14.70 -0.29
C LEU A 107 16.98 15.40 0.66
N ILE A 108 17.83 16.27 0.14
CA ILE A 108 18.79 17.06 0.92
C ILE A 108 18.05 18.06 1.82
N PHE A 109 16.99 18.65 1.30
CA PHE A 109 16.18 19.64 2.01
C PHE A 109 14.95 19.06 2.71
N ASP A 110 14.92 17.74 2.90
CA ASP A 110 13.82 17.00 3.51
C ASP A 110 13.78 17.16 5.04
N SER A 111 13.61 18.40 5.49
CA SER A 111 13.55 18.76 6.90
C SER A 111 12.58 19.92 7.15
N PRO A 112 12.01 20.03 8.36
CA PRO A 112 11.18 21.17 8.72
C PRO A 112 11.85 22.54 8.51
N GLU A 113 13.12 22.66 8.86
CA GLU A 113 13.87 23.90 8.82
C GLU A 113 13.99 24.45 7.40
N THR A 114 14.11 23.54 6.43
CA THR A 114 14.33 23.80 5.00
C THR A 114 13.07 23.64 4.15
N ILE A 115 11.88 23.63 4.76
CA ILE A 115 10.61 23.45 4.01
C ILE A 115 10.40 24.48 2.87
N HIS A 116 11.03 25.64 2.95
CA HIS A 116 10.98 26.68 1.94
C HIS A 116 11.71 26.30 0.64
N GLU A 117 12.66 25.38 0.72
CA GLU A 117 13.39 24.83 -0.44
C GLU A 117 12.55 23.81 -1.21
N LEU A 118 11.50 23.26 -0.57
CA LEU A 118 10.60 22.25 -1.16
C LEU A 118 9.42 22.88 -1.92
N VAL A 119 9.53 24.17 -2.28
CA VAL A 119 8.50 24.92 -2.98
C VAL A 119 9.10 25.63 -4.19
N THR A 120 8.45 25.48 -5.34
CA THR A 120 8.92 26.05 -6.61
C THR A 120 8.65 27.55 -6.75
N ASP A 121 7.64 28.07 -6.05
CA ASP A 121 7.31 29.50 -6.08
C ASP A 121 8.25 30.29 -5.15
N ALA A 122 9.01 31.21 -5.73
CA ALA A 122 10.04 31.98 -5.02
C ALA A 122 9.47 32.91 -3.94
N ASP A 123 8.24 33.41 -4.10
CA ASP A 123 7.63 34.29 -3.10
C ASP A 123 7.06 33.48 -1.94
N LEU A 124 6.46 32.32 -2.22
CA LEU A 124 6.09 31.36 -1.17
C LEU A 124 7.32 30.84 -0.43
N SER A 125 8.41 30.55 -1.13
CA SER A 125 9.67 30.14 -0.51
C SER A 125 10.13 31.15 0.54
N LYS A 126 10.22 32.44 0.18
CA LYS A 126 10.57 33.52 1.13
C LYS A 126 9.58 33.61 2.30
N ILE A 127 8.28 33.52 2.04
CA ILE A 127 7.26 33.56 3.09
C ILE A 127 7.43 32.39 4.07
N LEU A 128 7.72 31.20 3.57
CA LEU A 128 7.95 30.00 4.38
C LEU A 128 9.27 30.10 5.14
N GLU A 129 10.31 30.66 4.55
CA GLU A 129 11.62 30.86 5.17
C GLU A 129 11.51 31.70 6.45
N GLU A 130 10.70 32.76 6.43
CA GLU A 130 10.48 33.66 7.57
C GLU A 130 9.54 33.11 8.67
N LEU A 131 8.92 31.94 8.46
CA LEU A 131 8.05 31.35 9.47
C LEU A 131 8.82 30.96 10.73
N LYS A 132 8.14 31.09 11.88
CA LYS A 132 8.66 30.59 13.15
C LYS A 132 8.92 29.07 13.07
N PRO A 133 9.96 28.53 13.72
CA PRO A 133 10.31 27.11 13.63
C PRO A 133 9.15 26.14 13.90
N HIS A 134 8.35 26.39 14.95
CA HIS A 134 7.21 25.53 15.27
C HIS A 134 6.12 25.51 14.18
N LEU A 135 5.99 26.58 13.37
CA LEU A 135 5.06 26.62 12.25
C LEU A 135 5.62 25.82 11.07
N LYS A 136 6.93 25.93 10.81
CA LYS A 136 7.62 25.11 9.80
C LYS A 136 7.46 23.61 10.12
N ASN A 137 7.72 23.21 11.36
CA ASN A 137 7.51 21.84 11.85
C ASN A 137 6.07 21.36 11.61
N MET A 138 5.09 22.15 12.02
CA MET A 138 3.69 21.80 11.82
C MET A 138 3.34 21.65 10.34
N LEU A 139 3.81 22.57 9.48
CA LEU A 139 3.54 22.48 8.04
C LEU A 139 4.18 21.24 7.43
N TYR A 140 5.43 20.96 7.79
CA TYR A 140 6.17 19.81 7.30
C TYR A 140 5.45 18.50 7.61
N TYR A 141 5.09 18.26 8.87
CA TYR A 141 4.44 16.99 9.23
C TYR A 141 3.03 16.88 8.67
N LEU A 142 2.23 17.96 8.74
CA LEU A 142 0.83 17.90 8.32
C LEU A 142 0.63 17.89 6.80
N PHE A 143 1.52 18.49 6.02
CA PHE A 143 1.35 18.64 4.56
C PHE A 143 2.32 17.82 3.72
N LEU A 144 3.55 17.59 4.18
CA LEU A 144 4.52 16.76 3.45
C LEU A 144 4.49 15.31 3.96
N ARG A 145 4.48 15.10 5.27
CA ARG A 145 4.50 13.73 5.84
C ARG A 145 3.12 13.10 6.05
N ASP A 146 2.06 13.77 5.61
CA ASP A 146 0.67 13.30 5.70
C ASP A 146 0.21 12.96 7.14
N TYR A 147 0.81 13.57 8.18
CA TYR A 147 0.37 13.38 9.55
C TYR A 147 -1.04 13.94 9.73
N SER A 148 -1.89 13.22 10.44
CA SER A 148 -3.11 13.78 10.98
C SER A 148 -2.80 14.85 12.05
N ALA A 149 -3.74 15.75 12.28
CA ALA A 149 -3.61 16.76 13.33
C ALA A 149 -3.49 16.13 14.74
N VAL A 150 -4.03 14.93 14.94
CA VAL A 150 -3.90 14.17 16.19
C VAL A 150 -2.48 13.64 16.34
N GLU A 151 -1.95 12.93 15.34
CA GLU A 151 -0.59 12.38 15.37
C GLU A 151 0.47 13.46 15.61
N TYR A 152 0.36 14.60 14.94
CA TYR A 152 1.28 15.71 15.19
C TYR A 152 1.09 16.32 16.58
N ALA A 153 -0.15 16.49 17.05
CA ALA A 153 -0.42 17.01 18.39
C ALA A 153 0.21 16.15 19.48
N ASP A 154 0.05 14.82 19.37
CA ASP A 154 0.61 13.85 20.29
C ASP A 154 2.15 13.91 20.29
N SER A 155 2.77 14.05 19.11
CA SER A 155 4.24 14.13 18.98
C SER A 155 4.88 15.32 19.72
N ILE A 156 4.13 16.41 19.92
CA ILE A 156 4.61 17.63 20.60
C ILE A 156 3.91 17.90 21.94
N GLY A 157 3.11 16.96 22.44
CA GLY A 157 2.41 17.08 23.72
C GLY A 157 1.34 18.18 23.76
N GLN A 158 0.64 18.43 22.65
CA GLN A 158 -0.43 19.42 22.53
C GLN A 158 -1.77 18.77 22.19
N THR A 159 -2.86 19.56 22.18
CA THR A 159 -4.18 19.04 21.79
C THR A 159 -4.44 19.21 20.30
N ASP A 160 -5.13 18.26 19.68
CA ASP A 160 -5.58 18.34 18.28
C ASP A 160 -6.34 19.64 17.97
N ARG A 161 -7.20 20.10 18.89
CA ARG A 161 -7.90 21.40 18.78
C ARG A 161 -6.92 22.56 18.65
N ASN A 162 -5.85 22.57 19.46
CA ASN A 162 -4.83 23.62 19.40
C ASN A 162 -4.10 23.60 18.06
N ILE A 163 -3.65 22.42 17.60
CA ILE A 163 -2.97 22.27 16.31
C ILE A 163 -3.83 22.78 15.16
N ARG A 164 -5.13 22.45 15.14
CA ARG A 164 -6.06 22.96 14.12
C ARG A 164 -6.17 24.49 14.15
N GLY A 165 -6.21 25.09 15.33
CA GLY A 165 -6.26 26.55 15.51
C GLY A 165 -4.97 27.26 15.05
N ILE A 166 -3.81 26.70 15.40
CA ILE A 166 -2.50 27.19 14.95
C ILE A 166 -2.40 27.07 13.42
N ARG A 167 -2.78 25.91 12.87
CA ARG A 167 -2.80 25.65 11.42
C ARG A 167 -3.63 26.68 10.67
N GLU A 168 -4.86 26.91 11.08
CA GLU A 168 -5.74 27.87 10.41
C GLU A 168 -5.15 29.29 10.44
N THR A 169 -4.60 29.68 11.59
CA THR A 169 -3.97 30.99 11.77
C THR A 169 -2.73 31.16 10.90
N ALA A 170 -1.88 30.13 10.84
CA ALA A 170 -0.67 30.11 10.00
C ALA A 170 -1.03 30.22 8.51
N LEU A 171 -1.98 29.40 8.04
CA LEU A 171 -2.43 29.44 6.65
C LEU A 171 -3.06 30.78 6.29
N LYS A 172 -3.86 31.37 7.18
CA LYS A 172 -4.43 32.71 6.97
C LYS A 172 -3.33 33.76 6.83
N ARG A 173 -2.26 33.68 7.64
CA ARG A 173 -1.11 34.58 7.54
C ARG A 173 -0.36 34.41 6.22
N ILE A 174 -0.03 33.17 5.84
CA ILE A 174 0.67 32.87 4.58
C ILE A 174 -0.14 33.38 3.37
N ARG A 175 -1.44 33.09 3.33
CA ARG A 175 -2.35 33.56 2.28
C ARG A 175 -2.40 35.08 2.18
N LYS A 176 -2.40 35.78 3.32
CA LYS A 176 -2.36 37.24 3.34
C LYS A 176 -1.05 37.76 2.72
N LEU A 177 0.10 37.27 3.20
CA LEU A 177 1.42 37.70 2.70
C LEU A 177 1.55 37.43 1.20
N TYR A 178 1.14 36.25 0.74
CA TYR A 178 1.17 35.91 -0.68
C TYR A 178 0.20 36.78 -1.49
N GLY A 179 -0.99 37.06 -0.96
CA GLY A 179 -1.95 37.99 -1.57
C GLY A 179 -1.40 39.41 -1.72
N ASP A 180 -0.66 39.91 -0.73
CA ASP A 180 -0.01 41.23 -0.78
C ASP A 180 1.04 41.25 -1.91
N VAL A 181 1.83 40.18 -2.07
CA VAL A 181 2.81 40.05 -3.16
C VAL A 181 2.14 40.02 -4.54
N LEU A 182 1.06 39.25 -4.69
CA LEU A 182 0.32 39.18 -5.96
C LEU A 182 -0.39 40.49 -6.30
N THR A 183 -0.86 41.22 -5.29
CA THR A 183 -1.44 42.56 -5.47
C THR A 183 -0.39 43.52 -6.00
N TYR A 184 0.81 43.52 -5.41
CA TYR A 184 1.93 44.31 -5.91
C TYR A 184 2.28 43.95 -7.37
N ARG A 185 2.35 42.66 -7.70
CA ARG A 185 2.58 42.20 -9.09
C ARG A 185 1.51 42.74 -10.04
N LYS A 186 0.24 42.69 -9.65
CA LYS A 186 -0.89 43.20 -10.46
C LYS A 186 -0.78 44.71 -10.69
N GLU A 187 -0.47 45.49 -9.66
CA GLU A 187 -0.33 46.95 -9.74
C GLU A 187 0.84 47.37 -10.63
N ASN A 188 1.91 46.57 -10.67
CA ASN A 188 3.12 46.83 -11.45
C ASN A 188 3.13 46.12 -12.82
N SER A 189 2.00 45.55 -13.25
CA SER A 189 1.88 44.82 -14.52
C SER A 189 2.92 43.69 -14.69
N LEU A 190 3.32 43.05 -13.58
CA LEU A 190 4.20 41.89 -13.59
C LEU A 190 3.43 40.63 -13.99
N SER A 191 4.14 39.67 -14.58
CA SER A 191 3.55 38.40 -15.00
C SER A 191 2.98 37.63 -13.80
N MET A 192 1.82 37.03 -13.99
CA MET A 192 1.20 36.11 -13.04
C MET A 192 0.65 34.88 -13.76
N THR A 193 0.73 33.73 -13.10
CA THR A 193 0.11 32.48 -13.56
C THR A 193 -1.41 32.56 -13.50
N LEU A 194 -2.10 31.66 -14.19
CA LEU A 194 -3.58 31.59 -14.14
C LEU A 194 -4.08 31.28 -12.72
N ASP A 195 -3.35 30.45 -11.98
CA ASP A 195 -3.71 30.08 -10.60
C ASP A 195 -3.49 31.24 -9.62
N GLU A 196 -2.42 32.02 -9.79
CA GLU A 196 -2.17 33.24 -9.01
C GLU A 196 -3.28 34.29 -9.24
N LYS A 197 -3.65 34.53 -10.51
CA LYS A 197 -4.77 35.44 -10.85
C LYS A 197 -6.08 34.95 -10.23
N TYR A 198 -6.37 33.65 -10.33
CA TYR A 198 -7.55 33.06 -9.72
C TYR A 198 -7.56 33.24 -8.21
N PHE A 199 -6.45 32.95 -7.54
CA PHE A 199 -6.31 33.09 -6.09
C PHE A 199 -6.53 34.53 -5.64
N LEU A 200 -6.00 35.51 -6.37
CA LEU A 200 -6.17 36.93 -6.05
C LEU A 200 -7.64 37.38 -6.19
N GLU A 201 -8.36 36.87 -7.18
CA GLU A 201 -9.76 37.25 -7.43
C GLU A 201 -10.77 36.50 -6.56
N ASN A 202 -10.53 35.20 -6.32
CA ASN A 202 -11.52 34.29 -5.73
C ASN A 202 -11.07 33.67 -4.39
N GLY A 203 -9.83 33.89 -3.99
CA GLY A 203 -9.22 33.22 -2.84
C GLY A 203 -8.93 31.74 -3.10
N VAL A 204 -8.88 30.96 -2.01
CA VAL A 204 -8.57 29.52 -2.07
C VAL A 204 -9.68 28.76 -2.79
N ARG A 205 -9.31 27.90 -3.76
CA ARG A 205 -10.24 26.98 -4.41
C ARG A 205 -10.93 26.11 -3.38
N LYS A 206 -12.26 26.24 -3.28
CA LYS A 206 -13.07 25.32 -2.48
C LYS A 206 -13.16 24.01 -3.26
N LYS A 207 -12.85 22.90 -2.60
CA LYS A 207 -13.07 21.56 -3.16
C LYS A 207 -14.55 21.45 -3.52
N LYS A 208 -14.88 21.11 -4.76
CA LYS A 208 -16.24 20.69 -5.09
C LYS A 208 -16.51 19.44 -4.25
N ILE A 209 -17.49 19.54 -3.35
CA ILE A 209 -18.00 18.41 -2.57
C ILE A 209 -18.79 17.51 -3.52
#